data_AF-A0A1Q6QXS6-F1
#
_entry.id   AF-A0A1Q6QXS6-F1
#
_cell.length_a   1.000
_cell.length_b   1.000
_cell.length_c   1.000
_cell.angle_alpha   90.00
_cell.angle_beta   90.00
_cell.angle_gamma   90.00
#
_symmetry.space_group_name_H-M   'P 1'
#
loop_
_entity.id
_entity.type
_entity.pdbx_description
1 polymer ?
#
loop_
_entity_poly.entity_id
_entity_poly.type
_entity_poly.pdbx_seq_one_letter_code
_entity_poly.pdbx_strand_id
1 'polypeptide(L)'
;MRKVNIFLDTNVIEIQNKKLFEFKFNNVYSRLKRFITYNGYNNFKIIIPQIVLDEIYKHYIEEYKNIQEKIDNLDDGYNSIKSDLVKVGYDINIIRNRYSNVKEYEDYLKSNFNKYISQEKRYMEILPYPSQDKFYSIIERAIQKKKPFFFGGINNKKFSDAGFKDVVILESIKEKMEKENSEYIIATNDNIFNGLNWNDEIKERKGKATSAKSDTDIIDFICKEYNLRDLSEYIEFSRTEYFSEKVSNALGKSIVRIENAKFEECEDNNVVIIKCKLEDGKNINVILDETKEFINIANESDEIIFQW
;
A
#
# COMPACT_ATOMS: atom_id res chain seq x y z
N MET A 1 15.98 -15.18 -8.06
CA MET A 1 14.71 -14.65 -8.58
C MET A 1 14.96 -13.26 -9.18
N ARG A 2 14.35 -12.90 -10.32
CA ARG A 2 14.48 -11.54 -10.87
C ARG A 2 13.76 -10.53 -9.96
N LYS A 3 14.12 -9.26 -10.06
CA LYS A 3 13.38 -8.19 -9.38
C LYS A 3 11.97 -8.09 -9.95
N VAL A 4 10.97 -7.90 -9.09
CA VAL A 4 9.57 -7.74 -9.47
C VAL A 4 9.08 -6.39 -8.98
N ASN A 5 8.64 -5.56 -9.91
CA ASN A 5 8.19 -4.20 -9.66
C ASN A 5 6.65 -4.18 -9.61
N ILE A 6 6.07 -3.80 -8.47
CA ILE A 6 4.62 -3.78 -8.25
C ILE A 6 4.12 -2.34 -8.35
N PHE A 7 3.51 -1.99 -9.48
CA PHE A 7 2.97 -0.66 -9.75
C PHE A 7 1.56 -0.55 -9.18
N LEU A 8 1.32 0.46 -8.34
CA LEU A 8 0.03 0.70 -7.68
C LEU A 8 -0.65 1.94 -8.26
N ASP A 9 -1.92 1.80 -8.62
CA ASP A 9 -2.81 2.87 -9.05
C ASP A 9 -3.51 3.58 -7.86
N THR A 10 -4.03 4.78 -8.08
CA THR A 10 -4.74 5.62 -7.10
C THR A 10 -5.87 4.85 -6.42
N ASN A 11 -6.73 4.18 -7.21
CA ASN A 11 -7.88 3.42 -6.71
C ASN A 11 -7.50 2.21 -5.85
N VAL A 12 -6.21 1.84 -5.82
CA VAL A 12 -5.70 0.72 -5.03
C VAL A 12 -5.11 1.20 -3.71
N ILE A 13 -4.57 2.42 -3.63
CA ILE A 13 -3.83 2.91 -2.44
C ILE A 13 -4.47 4.10 -1.75
N GLU A 14 -5.42 4.77 -2.40
CA GLU A 14 -6.15 5.90 -1.82
C GLU A 14 -7.12 5.45 -0.72
N ILE A 15 -7.29 6.30 0.28
CA ILE A 15 -8.28 6.14 1.34
C ILE A 15 -9.56 6.86 0.91
N GLN A 16 -10.72 6.21 1.04
CA GLN A 16 -12.00 6.85 0.72
C GLN A 16 -12.42 7.88 1.77
N ASN A 17 -12.30 7.55 3.07
CA ASN A 17 -12.65 8.44 4.19
C ASN A 17 -11.37 8.99 4.84
N LYS A 18 -10.71 9.93 4.17
CA LYS A 18 -9.38 10.41 4.56
C LYS A 18 -9.49 11.32 5.77
N LYS A 19 -8.51 11.22 6.66
CA LYS A 19 -8.28 12.25 7.67
C LYS A 19 -7.47 13.35 6.99
N LEU A 20 -8.08 14.49 6.69
CA LEU A 20 -7.41 15.59 5.97
C LEU A 20 -6.12 16.09 6.62
N PHE A 21 -5.96 15.84 7.92
CA PHE A 21 -4.78 16.24 8.68
C PHE A 21 -3.73 15.13 8.85
N GLU A 22 -3.92 13.95 8.27
CA GLU A 22 -2.99 12.82 8.35
C GLU A 22 -2.89 12.16 6.97
N PHE A 23 -1.78 12.40 6.27
CA PHE A 23 -1.52 11.72 5.02
C PHE A 23 -0.99 10.30 5.26
N LYS A 24 -1.64 9.31 4.65
CA LYS A 24 -1.19 7.92 4.57
C LYS A 24 -1.88 7.20 3.41
N PHE A 25 -1.27 6.10 2.96
CA PHE A 25 -1.93 5.15 2.07
C PHE A 25 -2.88 4.22 2.85
N ASN A 26 -3.75 3.53 2.12
CA ASN A 26 -4.71 2.60 2.69
C ASN A 26 -4.06 1.27 3.17
N ASN A 27 -4.90 0.32 3.58
CA ASN A 27 -4.47 -0.97 4.11
C ASN A 27 -3.79 -1.86 3.06
N VAL A 28 -4.08 -1.70 1.77
CA VAL A 28 -3.46 -2.48 0.68
C VAL A 28 -1.94 -2.25 0.69
N TYR A 29 -1.52 -0.98 0.74
CA TYR A 29 -0.11 -0.62 0.84
C TYR A 29 0.54 -1.22 2.09
N SER A 30 -0.12 -1.08 3.24
CA SER A 30 0.40 -1.54 4.54
C SER A 30 0.51 -3.07 4.59
N ARG A 31 -0.47 -3.80 4.06
CA ARG A 31 -0.45 -5.27 3.90
C ARG A 31 0.69 -5.70 2.99
N LEU A 32 0.81 -5.10 1.81
CA LEU A 32 1.84 -5.45 0.83
C LEU A 32 3.25 -5.19 1.38
N LYS A 33 3.45 -4.06 2.08
CA LYS A 33 4.69 -3.74 2.79
C LYS A 33 5.02 -4.81 3.83
N ARG A 34 4.05 -5.22 4.66
CA ARG A 34 4.25 -6.29 5.66
C ARG A 34 4.59 -7.62 4.99
N PHE A 35 3.82 -8.03 3.99
CA PHE A 35 4.07 -9.23 3.19
C PHE A 35 5.51 -9.29 2.68
N ILE A 36 6.00 -8.22 2.03
CA ILE A 36 7.35 -8.19 1.48
C ILE A 36 8.41 -8.23 2.60
N THR A 37 8.22 -7.43 3.65
CA THR A 37 9.24 -7.23 4.68
C THR A 37 9.33 -8.38 5.68
N TYR A 38 8.20 -8.94 6.09
CA TYR A 38 8.15 -10.01 7.09
C TYR A 38 8.60 -11.33 6.49
N ASN A 39 8.21 -11.63 5.25
CA ASN A 39 8.62 -12.84 4.55
C ASN A 39 10.01 -12.74 3.90
N GLY A 40 10.69 -11.59 3.99
CA GLY A 40 12.05 -11.41 3.44
C GLY A 40 12.11 -11.39 1.90
N TYR A 41 11.02 -11.06 1.23
CA TYR A 41 10.88 -11.03 -0.23
C TYR A 41 11.52 -9.77 -0.86
N ASN A 42 12.80 -9.55 -0.57
CA ASN A 42 13.58 -8.34 -0.94
C ASN A 42 13.71 -8.09 -2.45
N ASN A 43 13.36 -9.08 -3.29
CA ASN A 43 13.33 -8.95 -4.74
C ASN A 43 12.05 -8.26 -5.25
N PHE A 44 11.04 -8.07 -4.41
CA PHE A 44 9.84 -7.29 -4.74
C PHE A 44 10.01 -5.84 -4.30
N LYS A 45 9.59 -4.90 -5.17
CA LYS A 45 9.60 -3.47 -4.87
C LYS A 45 8.24 -2.87 -5.18
N ILE A 46 7.68 -2.15 -4.21
CA ILE A 46 6.45 -1.37 -4.41
C ILE A 46 6.81 -0.10 -5.18
N ILE A 47 6.08 0.20 -6.24
CA ILE A 47 6.29 1.36 -7.09
C ILE A 47 5.00 2.17 -7.19
N ILE A 48 5.11 3.47 -6.95
CA ILE A 48 3.98 4.39 -7.06
C ILE A 48 4.31 5.44 -8.14
N PRO A 49 3.55 5.50 -9.23
CA PRO A 49 3.71 6.56 -10.23
C PRO A 49 3.51 7.96 -9.64
N GLN A 50 4.31 8.93 -10.08
CA GLN A 50 4.18 10.33 -9.65
C GLN A 50 2.79 10.89 -9.94
N ILE A 51 2.19 10.53 -11.08
CA ILE A 51 0.83 10.98 -11.42
C ILE A 51 -0.24 10.47 -10.45
N VAL A 52 -0.03 9.29 -9.85
CA VAL A 52 -0.92 8.74 -8.81
C VAL A 52 -0.79 9.55 -7.52
N LEU A 53 0.44 9.92 -7.13
CA LEU A 53 0.69 10.78 -5.99
C LEU A 53 0.04 12.16 -6.14
N ASP A 54 0.16 12.75 -7.34
CA ASP A 54 -0.39 14.07 -7.64
C ASP A 54 -1.93 14.06 -7.68
N GLU A 55 -2.53 12.96 -8.15
CA GLU A 55 -3.98 12.74 -8.09
C GLU A 55 -4.48 12.67 -6.64
N ILE A 56 -3.85 11.86 -5.79
CA ILE A 56 -4.20 11.77 -4.37
C ILE A 56 -4.04 13.14 -3.69
N TYR A 57 -2.92 13.83 -3.93
CA TYR A 57 -2.67 15.15 -3.37
C TYR A 57 -3.78 16.14 -3.74
N LYS A 58 -4.20 16.14 -5.01
CA LYS A 58 -5.32 16.95 -5.49
C LYS A 58 -6.64 16.60 -4.80
N HIS A 59 -6.95 15.31 -4.63
CA HIS A 59 -8.16 14.87 -3.92
C HIS A 59 -8.20 15.33 -2.46
N TYR A 60 -7.06 15.42 -1.75
CA TYR A 60 -7.01 16.00 -0.40
C TYR A 60 -7.35 17.49 -0.39
N ILE A 61 -6.82 18.25 -1.36
CA ILE A 61 -7.10 19.69 -1.49
C ILE A 61 -8.57 19.94 -1.83
N GLU A 62 -9.14 19.18 -2.76
CA GLU A 62 -10.54 19.29 -3.15
C GLU A 62 -11.48 18.96 -1.98
N GLU A 63 -11.18 17.91 -1.22
CA GLU A 63 -11.97 17.55 -0.05
C GLU A 63 -11.88 18.63 1.05
N TYR A 64 -10.69 19.22 1.28
CA TYR A 64 -10.55 20.36 2.18
C TYR A 64 -11.37 21.58 1.71
N LYS A 65 -11.31 21.93 0.42
CA LYS A 65 -12.11 23.02 -0.16
C LYS A 65 -13.61 22.79 0.05
N ASN A 66 -14.09 21.57 -0.19
CA ASN A 66 -15.48 21.20 0.01
C ASN A 66 -15.91 21.32 1.49
N ILE A 67 -15.03 20.99 2.44
CA ILE A 67 -15.30 21.18 3.87
C ILE A 67 -15.28 22.66 4.23
N GLN A 68 -14.32 23.43 3.72
CA GLN A 68 -14.24 24.87 3.95
C GLN A 68 -15.50 25.58 3.44
N GLU A 69 -15.96 25.26 2.23
CA GLU A 69 -17.20 25.81 1.67
C GLU A 69 -18.43 25.45 2.52
N LYS A 70 -18.49 24.23 3.07
CA LYS A 70 -19.55 23.84 4.00
C LYS A 70 -19.50 24.63 5.30
N ILE A 71 -18.31 24.90 5.84
CA ILE A 71 -18.14 25.73 7.04
C ILE A 71 -18.56 27.17 6.74
N ASP A 72 -18.11 27.74 5.62
CA ASP A 72 -18.45 29.11 5.23
C ASP A 72 -19.98 29.26 5.05
N ASN A 73 -20.66 28.26 4.49
CA ASN A 73 -22.13 28.25 4.41
C ASN A 73 -22.84 28.04 5.76
N LEU A 74 -22.21 27.35 6.73
CA LEU A 74 -22.73 27.20 8.09
C LEU A 74 -22.60 28.49 8.90
N ASP A 75 -21.68 29.38 8.54
CA ASP A 75 -21.46 30.65 9.23
C ASP A 75 -22.68 31.57 9.17
N ASP A 76 -23.44 31.52 8.06
CA ASP A 76 -24.70 32.25 7.90
C ASP A 76 -25.76 31.78 8.90
N GLY A 77 -25.85 30.46 9.15
CA GLY A 77 -26.74 29.88 10.16
C GLY A 77 -26.25 30.10 11.59
N TYR A 78 -24.92 30.02 11.81
CA TYR A 78 -24.30 30.24 13.11
C TYR A 78 -24.52 31.65 13.62
N ASN A 79 -24.35 32.67 12.78
CA ASN A 79 -24.51 34.07 13.20
C ASN A 79 -25.93 34.35 13.73
N SER A 80 -26.94 33.69 13.16
CA SER A 80 -28.33 33.73 13.65
C SER A 80 -28.46 33.08 15.04
N ILE A 81 -27.95 31.86 15.21
CA ILE A 81 -28.02 31.10 16.47
C ILE A 81 -27.21 31.80 17.58
N LYS A 82 -26.03 32.32 17.27
CA LYS A 82 -25.19 33.09 18.21
C LYS A 82 -25.94 34.32 18.72
N SER A 83 -26.63 35.04 17.82
CA SER A 83 -27.43 36.22 18.18
C SER A 83 -28.54 35.86 19.18
N ASP A 84 -29.24 34.74 18.96
CA ASP A 84 -30.30 34.29 19.87
C ASP A 84 -29.78 33.78 21.21
N LEU A 85 -28.63 33.10 21.23
CA LEU A 85 -28.02 32.60 22.46
C LEU A 85 -27.49 33.71 23.36
N VAL A 86 -26.93 34.77 22.77
CA VAL A 86 -26.52 35.97 23.51
C VAL A 86 -27.72 36.64 24.19
N LYS A 87 -28.90 36.67 23.55
CA LYS A 87 -30.12 37.24 24.15
C LYS A 87 -30.58 36.49 25.40
N VAL A 88 -30.28 35.20 25.52
CA VAL A 88 -30.62 34.37 26.69
C VAL A 88 -29.44 34.18 27.66
N GLY A 89 -28.38 34.98 27.51
CA GLY A 89 -27.26 35.05 28.46
C GLY A 89 -26.16 34.00 28.29
N TYR A 90 -26.14 33.27 27.16
CA TYR A 90 -25.05 32.35 26.83
C TYR A 90 -24.09 32.96 25.81
N ASP A 91 -22.79 32.87 26.09
CA ASP A 91 -21.74 33.20 25.13
C ASP A 91 -21.07 31.92 24.62
N ILE A 92 -21.03 31.75 23.30
CA ILE A 92 -20.41 30.62 22.63
C ILE A 92 -19.30 31.13 21.72
N ASN A 93 -18.08 30.73 22.03
CA ASN A 93 -16.91 31.01 21.22
C ASN A 93 -16.46 29.74 20.49
N ILE A 94 -16.66 29.69 19.16
CA ILE A 94 -16.17 28.59 18.33
C ILE A 94 -14.78 28.97 17.83
N ILE A 95 -13.77 28.23 18.27
CA ILE A 95 -12.41 28.35 17.72
C ILE A 95 -12.41 27.64 16.37
N ARG A 96 -12.43 28.41 15.27
CA ARG A 96 -12.43 27.88 13.91
C ARG A 96 -11.01 27.65 13.39
N ASN A 97 -10.75 26.39 13.01
CA ASN A 97 -9.62 25.84 12.24
C ASN A 97 -8.18 26.12 12.70
N ARG A 98 -7.31 25.13 12.45
CA ARG A 98 -5.84 25.26 12.52
C ARG A 98 -5.23 26.05 11.34
N TYR A 99 -5.97 26.18 10.23
CA TYR A 99 -5.52 26.84 9.00
C TYR A 99 -6.59 27.80 8.48
N SER A 100 -6.18 29.01 8.13
CA SER A 100 -7.07 30.12 7.81
C SER A 100 -7.49 30.17 6.35
N ASN A 101 -6.85 29.39 5.47
CA ASN A 101 -7.17 29.34 4.04
C ASN A 101 -6.63 28.06 3.37
N VAL A 102 -7.05 27.82 2.11
CA VAL A 102 -6.61 26.69 1.28
C VAL A 102 -5.10 26.64 1.11
N LYS A 103 -4.43 27.79 0.94
CA LYS A 103 -2.98 27.83 0.70
C LYS A 103 -2.19 27.34 1.91
N GLU A 104 -2.58 27.76 3.11
CA GLU A 104 -1.99 27.25 4.35
C GLU A 104 -2.19 25.73 4.51
N TYR A 105 -3.37 25.23 4.11
CA TYR A 105 -3.61 23.79 4.07
C TYR A 105 -2.75 23.07 3.04
N GLU A 106 -2.56 23.63 1.84
CA GLU A 106 -1.69 23.08 0.81
C GLU A 106 -0.23 22.99 1.30
N ASP A 107 0.29 24.05 1.93
CA ASP A 107 1.65 24.06 2.50
C ASP A 107 1.80 23.00 3.61
N TYR A 108 0.80 22.88 4.47
CA TYR A 108 0.74 21.83 5.48
C TYR A 108 0.71 20.42 4.87
N LEU A 109 -0.19 20.19 3.91
CA LEU A 109 -0.36 18.91 3.24
C LEU A 109 0.94 18.51 2.55
N LYS A 110 1.59 19.43 1.85
CA LYS A 110 2.87 19.20 1.18
C LYS A 110 3.97 18.79 2.16
N SER A 111 4.05 19.43 3.32
CA SER A 111 4.99 19.06 4.38
C SER A 111 4.75 17.64 4.89
N ASN A 112 3.49 17.31 5.23
CA ASN A 112 3.12 15.98 5.72
C ASN A 112 3.31 14.89 4.66
N PHE A 113 2.94 15.18 3.42
CA PHE A 113 3.11 14.29 2.29
C PHE A 113 4.59 13.96 2.11
N ASN A 114 5.46 14.98 2.02
CA ASN A 114 6.91 14.78 1.90
C ASN A 114 7.51 14.01 3.07
N LYS A 115 7.04 14.26 4.29
CA LYS A 115 7.45 13.52 5.49
C LYS A 115 7.09 12.04 5.38
N TYR A 116 5.84 11.72 5.05
CA TYR A 116 5.38 10.34 4.90
C TYR A 116 6.13 9.62 3.79
N ILE A 117 6.22 10.23 2.60
CA ILE A 117 6.96 9.67 1.47
C ILE A 117 8.41 9.38 1.86
N SER A 118 9.06 10.30 2.58
CA SER A 118 10.45 10.13 3.01
C SER A 118 10.64 8.98 4.00
N GLN A 119 9.69 8.77 4.91
CA GLN A 119 9.68 7.62 5.83
C GLN A 119 9.53 6.29 5.08
N GLU A 120 8.81 6.31 3.97
CA GLU A 120 8.50 5.11 3.18
C GLU A 120 9.49 4.81 2.05
N LYS A 121 10.48 5.68 1.78
CA LYS A 121 11.49 5.52 0.70
C LYS A 121 12.23 4.18 0.72
N ARG A 122 12.40 3.57 1.90
CA ARG A 122 13.04 2.24 2.01
C ARG A 122 12.19 1.15 1.36
N TYR A 123 10.86 1.26 1.44
CA TYR A 123 9.93 0.21 1.07
C TYR A 123 9.30 0.43 -0.31
N MET A 124 9.16 1.69 -0.74
CA MET A 124 8.63 2.03 -2.07
C MET A 124 9.61 2.83 -2.92
N GLU A 125 9.33 2.88 -4.21
CA GLU A 125 9.99 3.75 -5.20
C GLU A 125 8.93 4.63 -5.86
N ILE A 126 9.27 5.88 -6.14
CA ILE A 126 8.40 6.75 -6.94
C ILE A 126 8.85 6.63 -8.40
N LEU A 127 7.93 6.21 -9.26
CA LEU A 127 8.17 6.20 -10.70
C LEU A 127 7.92 7.62 -11.24
N PRO A 128 8.93 8.31 -11.78
CA PRO A 128 8.76 9.65 -12.31
C PRO A 128 7.82 9.65 -13.52
N TYR A 129 7.38 10.84 -13.92
CA TYR A 129 6.75 11.06 -15.20
C TYR A 129 7.62 10.52 -16.35
N PRO A 130 6.99 10.11 -17.48
CA PRO A 130 7.75 9.67 -18.63
C PRO A 130 8.55 10.86 -19.18
N SER A 131 9.70 10.57 -19.76
CA SER A 131 10.55 11.57 -20.40
C SER A 131 9.82 12.34 -21.49
N GLN A 132 10.29 13.56 -21.79
CA GLN A 132 9.68 14.41 -22.82
C GLN A 132 9.61 13.73 -24.19
N ASP A 133 10.55 12.83 -24.51
CA ASP A 133 10.58 12.09 -25.77
C ASP A 133 9.37 11.14 -25.94
N LYS A 134 8.73 10.73 -24.83
CA LYS A 134 7.50 9.92 -24.86
C LYS A 134 6.24 10.78 -25.08
N PHE A 135 6.33 12.11 -25.02
CA PHE A 135 5.17 13.01 -25.20
C PHE A 135 4.46 12.77 -26.53
N TYR A 136 5.20 12.69 -27.64
CA TYR A 136 4.60 12.43 -28.95
C TYR A 136 3.89 11.07 -29.00
N SER A 137 4.40 10.05 -28.29
CA SER A 137 3.74 8.76 -28.20
C SER A 137 2.39 8.86 -27.48
N ILE A 138 2.32 9.63 -26.39
CA ILE A 138 1.06 9.90 -25.67
C ILE A 138 0.05 10.59 -26.60
N ILE A 139 0.47 11.61 -27.35
CA ILE A 139 -0.39 12.36 -28.28
C ILE A 139 -0.86 11.47 -29.43
N GLU A 140 0.03 10.73 -30.07
CA GLU A 140 -0.31 9.81 -31.16
C GLU A 140 -1.35 8.78 -30.70
N ARG A 141 -1.16 8.25 -29.49
CA ARG A 141 -2.08 7.29 -28.87
C ARG A 141 -3.46 7.89 -28.61
N ALA A 142 -3.53 9.17 -28.22
CA ALA A 142 -4.77 9.91 -28.05
C ALA A 142 -5.51 10.09 -29.39
N ILE A 143 -4.79 10.51 -30.43
CA ILE A 143 -5.33 10.71 -31.79
C ILE A 143 -5.87 9.39 -32.34
N GLN A 144 -5.12 8.30 -32.17
CA GLN A 144 -5.49 6.96 -32.62
C GLN A 144 -6.55 6.30 -31.72
N LYS A 145 -6.93 6.92 -30.60
CA LYS A 145 -7.85 6.36 -29.59
C LYS A 145 -7.44 4.96 -29.13
N LYS A 146 -6.14 4.72 -29.03
CA LYS A 146 -5.59 3.43 -28.65
C LYS A 146 -5.62 3.30 -27.12
N LYS A 147 -6.13 2.16 -26.61
CA LYS A 147 -6.19 1.86 -25.17
C LYS A 147 -4.85 2.13 -24.49
N PRO A 148 -4.79 2.76 -23.30
CA PRO A 148 -5.90 2.93 -22.37
C PRO A 148 -6.72 4.20 -22.58
N PHE A 149 -6.55 4.97 -23.66
CA PHE A 149 -7.61 5.92 -24.04
C PHE A 149 -8.88 5.16 -24.41
N PHE A 150 -10.02 5.62 -23.93
CA PHE A 150 -11.33 5.06 -24.30
C PHE A 150 -12.34 6.16 -24.57
N PHE A 151 -13.28 5.84 -25.46
CA PHE A 151 -14.42 6.69 -25.80
C PHE A 151 -15.67 6.06 -25.16
N GLY A 152 -16.23 6.73 -24.15
CA GLY A 152 -17.41 6.25 -23.44
C GLY A 152 -18.03 7.35 -22.57
N GLY A 153 -19.25 7.13 -22.11
CA GLY A 153 -19.93 8.04 -21.20
C GLY A 153 -20.48 7.31 -19.98
N ILE A 154 -20.35 7.95 -18.81
CA ILE A 154 -21.15 7.64 -17.62
C ILE A 154 -22.27 8.69 -17.60
N ASN A 155 -23.54 8.26 -17.50
CA ASN A 155 -24.72 9.15 -17.46
C ASN A 155 -24.79 10.18 -18.61
N ASN A 156 -24.79 9.74 -19.88
CA ASN A 156 -24.95 10.59 -21.08
C ASN A 156 -23.89 11.70 -21.30
N LYS A 157 -22.84 11.81 -20.47
CA LYS A 157 -21.70 12.70 -20.73
C LYS A 157 -20.61 11.95 -21.49
N LYS A 158 -20.33 12.35 -22.73
CA LYS A 158 -19.20 11.84 -23.52
C LYS A 158 -17.92 12.52 -23.03
N PHE A 159 -16.98 11.78 -22.46
CA PHE A 159 -15.67 12.30 -22.05
C PHE A 159 -14.63 11.91 -23.09
N SER A 160 -13.95 12.89 -23.70
CA SER A 160 -12.92 12.67 -24.72
C SER A 160 -11.55 12.29 -24.14
N ASP A 161 -11.32 12.60 -22.86
CA ASP A 161 -9.98 12.57 -22.25
C ASP A 161 -9.79 11.40 -21.25
N ALA A 162 -10.79 10.52 -21.18
CA ALA A 162 -10.78 9.39 -20.26
C ALA A 162 -9.64 8.42 -20.62
N GLY A 163 -8.78 8.14 -19.64
CA GLY A 163 -7.60 7.28 -19.80
C GLY A 163 -6.26 8.01 -19.94
N PHE A 164 -6.21 9.35 -19.94
CA PHE A 164 -4.93 10.08 -20.01
C PHE A 164 -3.95 9.65 -18.90
N LYS A 165 -4.44 9.55 -17.65
CA LYS A 165 -3.65 9.07 -16.51
C LYS A 165 -3.03 7.70 -16.79
N ASP A 166 -3.85 6.77 -17.27
CA ASP A 166 -3.45 5.39 -17.53
C ASP A 166 -2.38 5.31 -18.63
N VAL A 167 -2.45 6.19 -19.63
CA VAL A 167 -1.43 6.30 -20.68
C VAL A 167 -0.12 6.81 -20.09
N VAL A 168 -0.16 7.85 -19.26
CA VAL A 168 1.04 8.38 -18.59
C VAL A 168 1.68 7.31 -17.72
N ILE A 169 0.88 6.55 -16.94
CA ILE A 169 1.36 5.42 -16.14
C ILE A 169 2.04 4.39 -17.05
N LEU A 170 1.38 3.98 -18.14
CA LEU A 170 1.92 2.98 -19.06
C LEU A 170 3.24 3.41 -19.71
N GLU A 171 3.33 4.63 -20.24
CA GLU A 171 4.57 5.13 -20.85
C GLU A 171 5.70 5.26 -19.82
N SER A 172 5.38 5.61 -18.57
CA SER A 172 6.36 5.63 -17.47
C SER A 172 6.88 4.22 -17.16
N ILE A 173 5.98 3.22 -17.12
CA ILE A 173 6.35 1.82 -16.89
C ILE A 173 7.24 1.31 -18.02
N LYS A 174 6.86 1.56 -19.28
CA LYS A 174 7.67 1.18 -20.45
C LYS A 174 9.08 1.70 -20.34
N GLU A 175 9.24 3.00 -20.09
CA GLU A 175 10.55 3.63 -19.99
C GLU A 175 11.41 3.03 -18.85
N LYS A 176 10.80 2.67 -17.72
CA LYS A 176 11.53 1.97 -16.64
C LYS A 176 11.93 0.56 -17.08
N MET A 177 11.04 -0.19 -17.71
CA MET A 177 11.31 -1.57 -18.14
C MET A 177 12.32 -1.65 -19.30
N GLU A 178 12.46 -0.60 -20.11
CA GLU A 178 13.55 -0.45 -21.10
C GLU A 178 14.93 -0.42 -20.41
N LYS A 179 15.03 0.22 -19.24
CA LYS A 179 16.29 0.42 -18.50
C LYS A 179 16.61 -0.71 -17.52
N GLU A 180 15.60 -1.45 -17.06
CA GLU A 180 15.75 -2.46 -16.02
C GLU A 180 15.37 -3.87 -16.49
N ASN A 181 16.20 -4.86 -16.17
CA ASN A 181 15.88 -6.28 -16.38
C ASN A 181 15.05 -6.82 -15.21
N SER A 182 13.82 -6.34 -15.09
CA SER A 182 12.85 -6.70 -14.04
C SER A 182 11.55 -7.23 -14.64
N GLU A 183 10.78 -7.93 -13.81
CA GLU A 183 9.39 -8.25 -14.06
C GLU A 183 8.48 -7.15 -13.49
N TYR A 184 7.23 -7.09 -13.95
CA TYR A 184 6.27 -6.11 -13.46
C TYR A 184 4.90 -6.72 -13.14
N ILE A 185 4.28 -6.18 -12.10
CA ILE A 185 2.89 -6.41 -11.72
C ILE A 185 2.21 -5.06 -11.70
N ILE A 186 1.11 -4.90 -12.44
CA ILE A 186 0.28 -3.69 -12.38
C ILE A 186 -0.97 -4.03 -11.60
N ALA A 187 -1.12 -3.40 -10.44
CA ALA A 187 -2.30 -3.53 -9.59
C ALA A 187 -3.20 -2.31 -9.81
N THR A 188 -4.38 -2.56 -10.35
CA THR A 188 -5.41 -1.55 -10.58
C THR A 188 -6.79 -2.14 -10.26
N ASN A 189 -7.76 -1.28 -9.94
CA ASN A 189 -9.16 -1.67 -9.87
C ASN A 189 -9.90 -1.54 -11.21
N ASP A 190 -9.27 -0.86 -12.17
CA ASP A 190 -9.86 -0.58 -13.45
C ASP A 190 -9.54 -1.67 -14.47
N ASN A 191 -10.57 -2.16 -15.16
CA ASN A 191 -10.43 -3.17 -16.21
C ASN A 191 -9.69 -2.66 -17.47
N ILE A 192 -9.27 -1.40 -17.46
CA ILE A 192 -8.65 -0.71 -18.60
C ILE A 192 -7.35 -1.43 -19.03
N PHE A 193 -6.61 -1.97 -18.06
CA PHE A 193 -5.36 -2.69 -18.26
C PHE A 193 -5.54 -4.19 -18.59
N ASN A 194 -6.72 -4.77 -18.33
CA ASN A 194 -7.01 -6.19 -18.52
C ASN A 194 -7.15 -6.60 -20.00
N GLY A 195 -7.32 -5.65 -20.92
CA GLY A 195 -7.44 -5.90 -22.36
C GLY A 195 -6.23 -5.46 -23.19
N LEU A 196 -5.10 -5.12 -22.56
CA LEU A 196 -3.86 -4.79 -23.26
C LEU A 196 -3.03 -6.04 -23.53
N ASN A 197 -2.48 -6.15 -24.74
CA ASN A 197 -1.47 -7.15 -25.02
C ASN A 197 -0.11 -6.64 -24.51
N TRP A 198 0.22 -7.02 -23.28
CA TRP A 198 1.43 -6.61 -22.58
C TRP A 198 2.73 -6.97 -23.31
N ASN A 199 2.73 -8.07 -24.09
CA ASN A 199 3.88 -8.45 -24.89
C ASN A 199 4.15 -7.48 -26.06
N ASP A 200 3.09 -6.83 -26.56
CA ASP A 200 3.20 -5.82 -27.63
C ASP A 200 3.60 -4.46 -27.06
N GLU A 201 3.13 -4.13 -25.85
CA GLU A 201 3.39 -2.85 -25.20
C GLU A 201 4.78 -2.80 -24.54
N ILE A 202 5.20 -3.89 -23.88
CA ILE A 202 6.50 -3.98 -23.20
C ILE A 202 7.21 -5.23 -23.72
N LYS A 203 7.86 -5.08 -24.87
CA LYS A 203 8.54 -6.18 -25.56
C LYS A 203 9.60 -6.83 -24.67
N GLU A 204 9.71 -8.15 -24.77
CA GLU A 204 10.76 -8.98 -24.14
C GLU A 204 10.81 -8.92 -22.60
N ARG A 205 9.75 -8.42 -21.95
CA ARG A 205 9.63 -8.37 -20.49
C ARG A 205 8.45 -9.21 -20.02
N LYS A 206 8.67 -10.00 -18.97
CA LYS A 206 7.59 -10.73 -18.29
C LYS A 206 6.87 -9.76 -17.37
N GLY A 207 5.56 -9.65 -17.53
CA GLY A 207 4.73 -8.95 -16.56
C GLY A 207 3.25 -9.19 -16.79
N LYS A 208 2.46 -8.83 -15.78
CA LYS A 208 1.03 -9.12 -15.72
C LYS A 208 0.30 -7.94 -15.08
N ALA A 209 -0.93 -7.71 -15.51
CA ALA A 209 -1.88 -6.88 -14.77
C ALA A 209 -2.73 -7.78 -13.87
N THR A 210 -3.05 -7.30 -12.67
CA THR A 210 -3.96 -7.96 -11.75
C THR A 210 -4.98 -6.96 -11.23
N SER A 211 -6.22 -7.41 -11.02
CA SER A 211 -7.24 -6.62 -10.35
C SER A 211 -6.99 -6.63 -8.84
N ALA A 212 -6.90 -5.48 -8.22
CA ALA A 212 -6.65 -5.34 -6.79
C ALA A 212 -7.89 -4.81 -6.04
N LYS A 213 -8.97 -5.60 -6.05
CA LYS A 213 -10.25 -5.22 -5.44
C LYS A 213 -10.20 -5.29 -3.92
N SER A 214 -9.31 -6.11 -3.40
CA SER A 214 -8.99 -6.23 -1.98
C SER A 214 -7.48 -6.18 -1.72
N ASP A 215 -7.11 -6.03 -0.46
CA ASP A 215 -5.72 -6.16 0.00
C ASP A 215 -5.18 -7.58 -0.16
N THR A 216 -6.03 -8.61 -0.12
CA THR A 216 -5.65 -10.01 -0.31
C THR A 216 -5.40 -10.36 -1.78
N ASP A 217 -6.12 -9.75 -2.73
CA ASP A 217 -6.06 -10.12 -4.15
C ASP A 217 -4.64 -10.03 -4.73
N ILE A 218 -3.89 -8.96 -4.40
CA ILE A 218 -2.52 -8.77 -4.90
C ILE A 218 -1.59 -9.80 -4.28
N ILE A 219 -1.72 -10.06 -2.98
CA ILE A 219 -0.85 -10.98 -2.23
C ILE A 219 -1.08 -12.41 -2.73
N ASP A 220 -2.34 -12.84 -2.84
CA ASP A 220 -2.71 -14.16 -3.36
C ASP A 220 -2.22 -14.37 -4.79
N PHE A 221 -2.33 -13.33 -5.63
CA PHE A 221 -1.77 -13.35 -6.98
C PHE A 221 -0.25 -13.56 -6.96
N ILE A 222 0.48 -12.81 -6.13
CA ILE A 222 1.94 -12.95 -6.00
C ILE A 222 2.31 -14.34 -5.48
N CYS A 223 1.65 -14.80 -4.42
CA CYS A 223 1.87 -16.12 -3.84
C CYS A 223 1.69 -17.23 -4.87
N LYS A 224 0.61 -17.19 -5.65
CA LYS A 224 0.34 -18.17 -6.70
C LYS A 224 1.34 -18.10 -7.85
N GLU A 225 1.62 -16.90 -8.35
CA GLU A 225 2.49 -16.71 -9.53
C GLU A 225 3.93 -17.10 -9.26
N TYR A 226 4.41 -16.84 -8.04
CA TYR A 226 5.81 -17.03 -7.68
C TYR A 226 6.06 -18.19 -6.72
N ASN A 227 5.02 -18.99 -6.44
CA ASN A 227 5.05 -20.09 -5.48
C ASN A 227 5.59 -19.64 -4.11
N LEU A 228 5.03 -18.55 -3.59
CA LEU A 228 5.37 -17.94 -2.30
C LEU A 228 4.24 -18.19 -1.30
N ARG A 229 4.51 -17.96 -0.01
CA ARG A 229 3.54 -18.07 1.07
C ARG A 229 3.56 -16.80 1.92
N ASP A 230 2.40 -16.35 2.37
CA ASP A 230 2.33 -15.23 3.31
C ASP A 230 2.37 -15.74 4.76
N LEU A 231 3.51 -15.55 5.43
CA LEU A 231 3.69 -15.86 6.86
C LEU A 231 3.59 -14.61 7.75
N SER A 232 3.10 -13.49 7.22
CA SER A 232 3.02 -12.22 7.95
C SER A 232 2.27 -12.36 9.26
N GLU A 233 1.16 -13.10 9.28
CA GLU A 233 0.36 -13.29 10.49
C GLU A 233 1.10 -14.07 11.58
N TYR A 234 1.93 -15.05 11.22
CA TYR A 234 2.74 -15.81 12.19
C TYR A 234 3.86 -14.94 12.77
N ILE A 235 4.43 -14.06 11.95
CA ILE A 235 5.43 -13.08 12.40
C ILE A 235 4.79 -12.00 13.28
N GLU A 236 3.54 -11.64 13.05
CA GLU A 236 2.79 -10.75 13.95
C GLU A 236 2.44 -11.45 15.25
N PHE A 237 1.96 -12.69 15.18
CA PHE A 237 1.69 -13.53 16.34
C PHE A 237 2.93 -13.70 17.22
N SER A 238 4.11 -13.92 16.62
CA SER A 238 5.36 -14.10 17.36
C SER A 238 5.86 -12.85 18.09
N ARG A 239 5.26 -11.69 17.80
CA ARG A 239 5.54 -10.41 18.49
C ARG A 239 4.54 -10.11 19.59
N THR A 240 3.59 -11.00 19.86
CA THR A 240 2.64 -10.84 20.96
C THR A 240 3.28 -11.20 22.29
N GLU A 241 2.75 -10.61 23.37
CA GLU A 241 3.14 -10.93 24.74
C GLU A 241 2.90 -12.42 25.03
N TYR A 242 1.73 -12.94 24.64
CA TYR A 242 1.38 -14.37 24.75
C TYR A 242 2.46 -15.30 24.18
N PHE A 243 2.95 -15.01 22.96
CA PHE A 243 4.00 -15.84 22.36
C PHE A 243 5.30 -15.78 23.16
N SER A 244 5.71 -14.57 23.56
CA SER A 244 6.94 -14.37 24.32
C SER A 244 6.89 -15.04 25.70
N GLU A 245 5.74 -14.97 26.39
CA GLU A 245 5.53 -15.61 27.68
C GLU A 245 5.52 -17.14 27.57
N LYS A 246 4.83 -17.69 26.58
CA LYS A 246 4.79 -19.15 26.35
C LYS A 246 6.18 -19.73 26.16
N VAL A 247 7.01 -19.11 25.33
CA VAL A 247 8.39 -19.55 25.08
C VAL A 247 9.27 -19.33 26.31
N SER A 248 9.12 -18.17 26.99
CA SER A 248 9.92 -17.87 28.19
C SER A 248 9.62 -18.83 29.33
N ASN A 249 8.36 -19.21 29.52
CA ASN A 249 7.96 -20.20 30.52
C ASN A 249 8.48 -21.61 30.20
N ALA A 250 8.53 -21.98 28.91
CA ALA A 250 9.03 -23.28 28.48
C ALA A 250 10.56 -23.42 28.67
N LEU A 251 11.32 -22.35 28.41
CA LEU A 251 12.80 -22.41 28.40
C LEU A 251 13.46 -21.73 29.61
N GLY A 252 12.71 -20.99 30.42
CA GLY A 252 13.23 -20.11 31.47
C GLY A 252 14.09 -18.95 30.92
N LYS A 253 13.88 -18.54 29.66
CA LYS A 253 14.69 -17.54 28.96
C LYS A 253 13.86 -16.64 28.07
N SER A 254 14.18 -15.35 28.06
CA SER A 254 13.45 -14.39 27.23
C SER A 254 13.91 -14.36 25.77
N ILE A 255 12.94 -14.15 24.87
CA ILE A 255 13.22 -13.85 23.45
C ILE A 255 13.64 -12.39 23.32
N VAL A 256 14.78 -12.15 22.68
CA VAL A 256 15.26 -10.79 22.38
C VAL A 256 14.90 -10.37 20.96
N ARG A 257 14.80 -11.32 20.03
CA ARG A 257 14.52 -11.02 18.63
C ARG A 257 13.83 -12.16 17.89
N ILE A 258 12.90 -11.81 17.02
CA ILE A 258 12.38 -12.69 15.97
C ILE A 258 13.21 -12.47 14.70
N GLU A 259 13.78 -13.54 14.14
CA GLU A 259 14.64 -13.47 12.95
C GLU A 259 13.83 -13.63 11.67
N ASN A 260 13.12 -14.76 11.51
CA ASN A 260 12.27 -15.07 10.35
C ASN A 260 11.27 -16.18 10.67
N ALA A 261 10.40 -16.48 9.71
CA ALA A 261 9.54 -17.65 9.73
C ALA A 261 9.74 -18.48 8.44
N LYS A 262 9.60 -19.80 8.55
CA LYS A 262 9.55 -20.74 7.42
C LYS A 262 8.32 -21.64 7.56
N PHE A 263 7.84 -22.13 6.43
CA PHE A 263 6.76 -23.11 6.36
C PHE A 263 7.34 -24.44 5.88
N GLU A 264 6.95 -25.54 6.52
CA GLU A 264 7.36 -26.89 6.14
C GLU A 264 6.13 -27.80 6.02
N GLU A 265 6.04 -28.49 4.89
CA GLU A 265 5.06 -29.56 4.67
C GLU A 265 5.64 -30.86 5.25
N CYS A 266 4.96 -31.45 6.22
CA CYS A 266 5.32 -32.76 6.77
C CYS A 266 4.22 -33.78 6.45
N GLU A 267 4.55 -35.07 6.52
CA GLU A 267 3.63 -36.16 6.17
C GLU A 267 2.34 -36.13 7.00
N ASP A 268 2.44 -35.77 8.28
CA ASP A 268 1.33 -35.83 9.22
C ASP A 268 0.64 -34.49 9.46
N ASN A 269 1.38 -33.38 9.43
CA ASN A 269 0.85 -32.01 9.63
C ASN A 269 1.81 -30.96 9.06
N ASN A 270 1.27 -29.93 8.43
CA ASN A 270 2.05 -28.76 8.05
C ASN A 270 2.43 -27.93 9.29
N VAL A 271 3.63 -27.35 9.28
CA VAL A 271 4.13 -26.56 10.40
C VAL A 271 4.71 -25.22 9.96
N VAL A 272 4.64 -24.25 10.86
CA VAL A 272 5.33 -22.97 10.75
C VAL A 272 6.41 -22.91 11.81
N ILE A 273 7.64 -22.64 11.37
CA ILE A 273 8.80 -22.57 12.24
C ILE A 273 9.25 -21.12 12.33
N ILE A 274 9.21 -20.55 13.51
CA ILE A 274 9.63 -19.19 13.81
C ILE A 274 11.02 -19.24 14.45
N LYS A 275 12.01 -18.68 13.75
CA LYS A 275 13.36 -18.58 14.27
C LYS A 275 13.45 -17.39 15.23
N CYS A 276 13.84 -17.67 16.47
CA CYS A 276 13.97 -16.68 17.54
C CYS A 276 15.41 -16.67 18.07
N LYS A 277 15.83 -15.52 18.59
CA LYS A 277 17.09 -15.35 19.31
C LYS A 277 16.81 -15.05 20.77
N LEU A 278 17.41 -15.83 21.66
CA LEU A 278 17.28 -15.69 23.11
C LEU A 278 18.29 -14.69 23.68
N GLU A 279 18.09 -14.31 24.95
CA GLU A 279 18.96 -13.39 25.69
C GLU A 279 20.40 -13.90 25.90
N ASP A 280 20.59 -15.22 25.92
CA ASP A 280 21.91 -15.86 25.98
C ASP A 280 22.62 -15.91 24.61
N GLY A 281 21.98 -15.34 23.58
CA GLY A 281 22.50 -15.25 22.22
C GLY A 281 22.25 -16.48 21.36
N LYS A 282 21.68 -17.57 21.88
CA LYS A 282 21.35 -18.77 21.12
C LYS A 282 20.12 -18.56 20.25
N ASN A 283 20.09 -19.20 19.08
CA ASN A 283 18.86 -19.28 18.30
C ASN A 283 18.07 -20.55 18.64
N ILE A 284 16.75 -20.44 18.51
CA ILE A 284 15.80 -21.54 18.64
C ILE A 284 14.79 -21.47 17.50
N ASN A 285 14.17 -22.61 17.23
CA ASN A 285 13.09 -22.78 16.29
C ASN A 285 11.82 -23.09 17.09
N VAL A 286 10.88 -22.15 17.14
CA VAL A 286 9.56 -22.39 17.74
C VAL A 286 8.64 -22.92 16.64
N ILE A 287 8.14 -24.13 16.82
CA ILE A 287 7.34 -24.86 15.84
C ILE A 287 5.88 -24.75 16.23
N LEU A 288 5.08 -24.20 15.32
CA LEU A 288 3.65 -24.03 15.45
C LEU A 288 2.92 -24.84 14.38
N ASP A 289 1.66 -25.19 14.65
CA ASP A 289 0.75 -25.64 13.60
C ASP A 289 0.17 -24.45 12.81
N GLU A 290 -0.66 -24.75 11.80
CA GLU A 290 -1.34 -23.73 10.98
C GLU A 290 -2.38 -22.91 11.76
N THR A 291 -2.79 -23.37 12.95
CA THR A 291 -3.71 -22.66 13.84
C THR A 291 -3.00 -21.78 14.87
N LYS A 292 -1.66 -21.71 14.81
CA LYS A 292 -0.76 -20.98 15.73
C LYS A 292 -0.66 -21.64 17.11
N GLU A 293 -1.03 -22.91 17.23
CA GLU A 293 -0.80 -23.71 18.43
C GLU A 293 0.65 -24.17 18.50
N PHE A 294 1.19 -24.18 19.71
CA PHE A 294 2.59 -24.55 19.96
C PHE A 294 2.76 -26.06 19.94
N ILE A 295 3.70 -26.56 19.13
CA ILE A 295 4.01 -28.00 19.05
C ILE A 295 5.30 -28.32 19.82
N ASN A 296 6.40 -27.66 19.46
CA ASN A 296 7.71 -27.93 20.03
C ASN A 296 8.69 -26.77 19.83
N ILE A 297 9.78 -26.79 20.60
CA ILE A 297 10.93 -25.90 20.42
C ILE A 297 12.13 -26.79 20.08
N ALA A 298 12.83 -26.44 19.01
CA ALA A 298 14.10 -27.05 18.63
C ALA A 298 15.27 -26.07 18.77
N ASN A 299 16.47 -26.60 18.99
CA ASN A 299 17.71 -25.82 18.96
C ASN A 299 18.19 -25.59 17.50
N GLU A 300 19.36 -24.97 17.32
CA GLU A 300 19.93 -24.73 15.99
C GLU A 300 20.29 -25.99 15.20
N SER A 301 20.46 -27.12 15.89
CA SER A 301 20.71 -28.44 15.29
C SER A 301 19.41 -29.21 14.99
N ASP A 302 18.26 -28.53 15.07
CA ASP A 302 16.91 -29.10 14.94
C ASP A 302 16.59 -30.22 15.96
N GLU A 303 17.33 -30.30 17.08
CA GLU A 303 16.99 -31.19 18.18
C GLU A 303 15.89 -30.57 19.03
N ILE A 304 14.82 -31.33 19.28
CA ILE A 304 13.71 -30.90 20.13
C ILE A 304 14.21 -30.76 21.58
N ILE A 305 14.14 -29.54 22.10
CA ILE A 305 14.52 -29.19 23.47
C ILE A 305 13.30 -28.96 24.39
N PHE A 306 12.11 -28.81 23.81
CA PHE A 306 10.85 -28.70 24.54
C PHE A 306 9.68 -29.17 23.65
N GLN A 307 8.68 -29.82 24.23
CA GLN A 307 7.45 -30.24 23.56
C GLN A 307 6.24 -29.91 24.43
N TRP A 308 5.20 -29.34 23.82
CA TRP A 308 3.92 -29.08 24.48
C TRP A 308 2.98 -30.29 24.38
#